data_AF-A0A2V6SZQ0-F1
#
_entry.id   AF-A0A2V6SZQ0-F1
#
_cell.length_a   1.000
_cell.length_b   1.000
_cell.length_c   1.000
_cell.angle_alpha   90.00
_cell.angle_beta   90.00
_cell.angle_gamma   90.00
#
_symmetry.space_group_name_H-M   'P 1'
#
loop_
_entity.id
_entity.type
_entity.pdbx_description
1 polymer ?
#
loop_
_entity_poly.entity_id
_entity_poly.type
_entity_poly.pdbx_seq_one_letter_code
_entity_poly.pdbx_strand_id
1 'polypeptide(L)' 'WWSSPKKEAALQKFTGSVSLAERKTAWSEIQRLYYEEAAAVKIGDAYGLSVIQKRVQGFTNVDYPPFWNIWLTT' A
#
# COMPACT_ATOMS: atom_id res chain seq x y z
N TRP A 1 -5.93 1.53 15.10
CA TRP A 1 -6.00 2.65 16.05
C TRP A 1 -7.26 3.46 15.86
N TRP A 2 -7.70 3.74 14.63
CA TRP A 2 -9.03 4.32 14.38
C TRP A 2 -10.17 3.31 14.58
N SER A 3 -11.13 3.67 15.45
CA SER A 3 -12.29 2.87 15.86
C SER A 3 -13.59 3.52 15.40
N SER A 4 -14.30 2.89 14.46
CA SER A 4 -15.59 3.36 13.95
C SER A 4 -16.46 2.16 13.54
N PRO A 5 -17.71 2.04 14.04
CA PRO A 5 -18.59 0.93 13.68
C PRO A 5 -18.87 0.83 12.17
N LYS A 6 -18.98 1.98 11.49
CA LYS A 6 -19.18 2.04 10.03
C LYS A 6 -17.97 1.48 9.29
N LYS A 7 -16.77 1.88 9.72
CA LYS A 7 -15.51 1.37 9.18
C LYS A 7 -15.36 -0.14 9.43
N GLU A 8 -15.75 -0.66 10.59
CA GLU A 8 -15.68 -2.10 10.86
C GLU A 8 -16.61 -2.91 9.94
N ALA A 9 -17.84 -2.43 9.70
CA ALA A 9 -18.77 -3.06 8.77
C ALA A 9 -18.23 -3.07 7.32
N ALA A 10 -17.61 -1.97 6.88
CA ALA A 10 -16.96 -1.91 5.57
C ALA A 10 -15.74 -2.83 5.47
N LEU A 11 -14.94 -2.93 6.55
CA LEU A 11 -13.79 -3.81 6.63
C LEU A 11 -14.20 -5.29 6.56
N GLN A 12 -15.28 -5.69 7.24
CA GLN A 12 -15.82 -7.05 7.16
C GLN A 12 -16.21 -7.43 5.72
N LYS A 13 -16.83 -6.51 4.98
CA LYS A 13 -17.15 -6.73 3.55
C LYS A 13 -15.88 -6.86 2.70
N PHE A 14 -14.87 -6.04 2.98
CA PHE A 14 -13.59 -6.09 2.28
C PHE A 14 -12.85 -7.42 2.49
N THR A 15 -12.76 -7.90 3.73
CA THR A 15 -12.03 -9.14 4.05
C THR A 15 -12.84 -10.40 3.74
N GLY A 16 -14.18 -10.31 3.74
CA GLY A 16 -15.07 -11.45 3.52
C GLY A 16 -15.43 -11.72 2.05
N SER A 17 -15.23 -10.77 1.14
CA SER A 17 -15.59 -10.97 -0.27
C SER A 17 -14.50 -11.70 -1.06
N VAL A 18 -14.91 -12.62 -1.93
CA VAL A 18 -14.04 -13.30 -2.92
C VAL A 18 -13.98 -12.54 -4.25
N SER A 19 -14.95 -11.69 -4.53
CA SER A 19 -15.05 -10.91 -5.78
C SER A 19 -14.13 -9.69 -5.70
N LEU A 20 -13.30 -9.51 -6.73
CA LEU A 20 -12.44 -8.31 -6.82
C LEU A 20 -13.26 -7.02 -6.91
N ALA A 21 -14.39 -7.04 -7.61
CA ALA A 21 -15.24 -5.87 -7.78
C ALA A 21 -15.86 -5.44 -6.44
N GLU A 22 -16.39 -6.39 -5.69
CA GLU A 22 -16.96 -6.15 -4.36
C GLU A 22 -15.90 -5.68 -3.35
N ARG A 23 -14.71 -6.30 -3.35
CA ARG A 23 -13.58 -5.85 -2.54
C ARG A 23 -13.19 -4.41 -2.87
N LYS A 24 -13.12 -4.04 -4.15
CA LYS A 24 -12.83 -2.65 -4.56
C LYS A 24 -13.89 -1.68 -4.04
N THR A 25 -15.17 -2.02 -4.14
CA THR A 25 -16.26 -1.18 -3.62
C THR A 25 -16.15 -1.01 -2.10
N ALA A 26 -15.91 -2.08 -1.35
CA ALA A 26 -15.72 -2.02 0.10
C ALA A 26 -14.48 -1.18 0.49
N TRP A 27 -13.39 -1.29 -0.27
CA TRP A 27 -12.19 -0.49 -0.05
C TRP A 27 -12.45 1.01 -0.26
N SER A 28 -13.16 1.37 -1.33
CA SER A 28 -13.55 2.77 -1.58
C SER A 28 -14.40 3.34 -0.45
N GLU A 29 -15.29 2.54 0.14
CA GLU A 29 -16.08 2.98 1.31
C GLU A 29 -15.21 3.20 2.55
N ILE A 30 -14.23 2.34 2.81
CA ILE A 30 -13.26 2.54 3.91
C ILE A 30 -12.48 3.84 3.70
N GLN A 31 -12.02 4.10 2.48
CA GLN A 31 -11.31 5.34 2.13
C GLN A 31 -12.20 6.56 2.32
N ARG A 32 -13.46 6.50 1.88
CA ARG A 32 -14.45 7.58 2.07
C ARG A 32 -14.63 7.92 3.55
N LEU A 33 -14.83 6.91 4.40
CA LEU A 33 -14.96 7.08 5.84
C LEU A 33 -13.69 7.64 6.49
N TYR A 34 -12.51 7.25 5.99
CA TYR A 34 -11.23 7.74 6.51
C TYR A 34 -11.11 9.27 6.37
N TYR A 35 -11.54 9.80 5.22
CA TYR A 35 -11.56 11.24 4.98
C TYR A 35 -12.71 11.94 5.71
N GLU A 36 -13.91 11.36 5.76
CA GLU A 36 -15.08 11.93 6.43
C GLU A 36 -14.86 12.06 7.95
N GLU A 37 -14.29 11.03 8.57
CA GLU A 37 -14.05 10.99 10.02
C GLU A 37 -12.69 11.60 10.41
N ALA A 38 -11.96 12.16 9.44
CA ALA A 38 -10.63 12.76 9.62
C ALA A 38 -9.69 11.88 10.45
N ALA A 39 -9.67 10.58 10.16
CA ALA A 39 -8.98 9.59 10.98
C ALA A 39 -7.50 9.95 11.19
N ALA A 40 -6.82 10.42 10.14
CA ALA A 40 -5.53 11.09 10.25
C ALA A 40 -5.35 12.12 9.13
N VAL A 41 -4.40 13.03 9.33
CA VAL A 41 -3.99 14.00 8.30
C VAL A 41 -2.93 13.35 7.39
N LYS A 42 -3.20 13.27 6.09
CA LYS A 42 -2.23 12.80 5.08
C LYS A 42 -1.26 13.93 4.76
N ILE A 43 0.01 13.75 5.16
CA ILE A 43 1.06 14.75 4.93
C ILE A 43 1.70 14.62 3.53
N GLY A 44 1.61 13.43 2.91
CA GLY A 44 2.13 13.20 1.56
C GLY A 44 2.19 11.72 1.21
N ASP A 45 2.94 11.43 0.15
CA ASP A 45 3.30 10.08 -0.28
C ASP A 45 4.79 9.82 -0.03
N ALA A 46 5.12 8.58 0.27
CA ALA A 46 6.51 8.16 0.43
C ALA A 46 7.10 7.80 -0.93
N TYR A 47 8.28 8.31 -1.23
CA TYR A 47 9.03 8.00 -2.43
C TYR A 47 10.43 7.53 -2.04
N GLY A 48 10.86 6.40 -2.61
CA GLY A 48 12.21 5.86 -2.40
C GLY A 48 13.22 6.46 -3.37
N LEU A 49 14.30 7.04 -2.85
CA LEU A 49 15.48 7.40 -3.64
C LEU A 49 16.63 6.47 -3.26
N SER A 50 17.10 5.70 -4.23
CA SER A 50 18.22 4.78 -4.06
C SER A 50 19.40 5.21 -4.91
N VAL A 51 20.62 5.10 -4.37
CA VAL A 51 21.87 5.32 -5.09
C VAL A 51 22.61 3.99 -5.16
N ILE A 52 23.00 3.57 -6.36
CA ILE A 52 23.68 2.29 -6.60
C ILE A 52 25.00 2.50 -7.35
N GLN A 53 25.95 1.57 -7.17
CA GLN A 53 27.19 1.58 -7.96
C GLN A 53 26.89 1.20 -9.42
N LYS A 54 27.68 1.73 -10.37
CA LYS A 54 27.52 1.43 -11.81
C LYS A 54 27.57 -0.06 -12.17
N ARG A 55 28.29 -0.85 -11.36
CA ARG A 55 28.41 -2.30 -11.53
C ARG A 55 27.19 -3.08 -11.06
N VAL A 56 26.27 -2.47 -10.32
CA VAL A 56 25.06 -3.13 -9.82
C VAL A 56 24.06 -3.22 -10.96
N GLN A 57 23.63 -4.43 -11.27
CA GLN A 57 22.61 -4.72 -12.27
C GLN A 57 21.43 -5.46 -11.63
N GLY A 58 20.27 -5.36 -12.27
CA GLY A 58 19.04 -6.03 -11.81
C GLY A 58 18.37 -5.42 -10.58
N PHE A 59 18.86 -4.28 -10.08
CA PHE A 59 18.25 -3.57 -8.96
C PHE A 59 16.95 -2.87 -9.38
N THR A 60 15.88 -3.12 -8.63
CA THR A 60 14.60 -2.42 -8.76
C THR A 60 14.36 -1.60 -7.49
N ASN A 61 14.14 -0.29 -7.66
CA ASN A 61 13.92 0.63 -6.55
C ASN A 61 12.50 0.49 -5.98
N VAL A 62 12.35 -0.39 -4.99
CA VAL A 62 11.13 -0.62 -4.21
C VAL A 62 11.49 -0.71 -2.72
N ASP A 63 10.53 -0.51 -1.82
CA ASP A 63 10.76 -0.46 -0.36
C ASP A 63 11.56 -1.65 0.19
N TYR A 64 11.32 -2.84 -0.36
CA TYR A 64 12.02 -4.07 -0.02
C TYR A 64 12.56 -4.72 -1.30
N PRO A 65 13.77 -4.32 -1.75
CA PRO A 65 14.30 -4.79 -3.02
C PRO A 65 14.61 -6.29 -2.95
N PRO A 66 14.17 -7.08 -3.95
CA PRO A 66 14.49 -8.49 -4.02
C PRO A 66 15.97 -8.70 -4.40
N PHE A 67 16.79 -9.22 -3.49
CA PHE A 67 18.23 -9.41 -3.74
C PHE A 67 18.59 -10.62 -4.62
N TRP A 68 17.65 -11.54 -4.85
CA TRP A 68 17.89 -12.76 -5.65
C TRP A 68 18.08 -12.50 -7.15
N ASN A 69 17.75 -11.30 -7.63
CA ASN A 69 17.93 -10.89 -9.04
C ASN A 69 18.95 -9.75 -9.19
N ILE A 70 19.83 -9.56 -8.22
CA ILE A 70 20.84 -8.50 -8.24
C ILE A 70 22.21 -9.12 -8.39
N TRP A 71 23.04 -8.56 -9.30
CA TRP A 71 24.40 -9.03 -9.52
C TRP A 71 25.36 -7.88 -9.81
N LEU A 72 26.64 -8.19 -9.79
CA LEU A 72 27.71 -7.27 -10.15
C LEU A 72 28.24 -7.61 -11.54
N THR A 73 28.35 -6.63 -12.42
CA THR A 73 29.13 -6.76 -13.65
C THR A 73 30.60 -6.55 -13.36
N THR A 74 31.44 -7.25 -14.12
CA THR A 74 32.90 -7.14 -14.11
C THR A 74 33.36 -5.75 -14.51
#